data_AF-A0A8T5PUY4-F1
#
_entry.id   AF-A0A8T5PUY4-F1
#
_cell.length_a   1.000
_cell.length_b   1.000
_cell.length_c   1.000
_cell.angle_alpha   90.00
_cell.angle_beta   90.00
_cell.angle_gamma   90.00
#
_symmetry.space_group_name_H-M   'P 1'
#
loop_
_entity.id
_entity.type
_entity.pdbx_description
1 polymer ?
#
loop_
_entity_poly.entity_id
_entity_poly.type
_entity_poly.pdbx_seq_one_letter_code
_entity_poly.pdbx_strand_id
1 'polypeptide(L)'
;TSTAIIAAALKHSNKLKSDIGKKIMGASAVNDVLGLLMFSVVMQMNSSSLSVVSISVKAIAAVLMMGFFFMIGKLLSNQLHRLEFWGFRNGHSNMSLLATLLLAFVFASFLELIGLSAIIGAFVAGLALEQVENKSFRQGVESLEVIFGSIFFVTLGLLVTNLKDVIMNLHVVVVLVIATIISKYLAGFIAGGWFNLKPRDSKLIGLGMMPVGEIAALVALKGLQSGVFDNAVYSNVIFVGVATSIFVPMMLDKALGIMPKKRAMRIKVKHNGAYNVNKKKSAFSAVPLLNRL
;
A
#
# COMPACT_ATOMS: atom_id res chain seq x y z
N THR A 1 6.97 7.05 2.62
CA THR A 1 5.85 7.33 3.54
C THR A 1 5.06 6.05 3.71
N SER A 2 4.36 5.78 4.82
CA SER A 2 3.52 4.56 4.89
C SER A 2 2.09 4.86 4.44
N THR A 3 1.74 4.44 3.23
CA THR A 3 0.37 4.51 2.70
C THR A 3 -0.61 3.73 3.59
N ALA A 4 -0.22 2.56 4.09
CA ALA A 4 -1.05 1.68 4.91
C ALA A 4 -1.46 2.33 6.24
N ILE A 5 -0.51 2.92 6.98
CA ILE A 5 -0.77 3.58 8.26
C ILE A 5 -1.72 4.76 8.08
N ILE A 6 -1.51 5.56 7.02
CA ILE A 6 -2.34 6.73 6.73
C ILE A 6 -3.75 6.30 6.31
N ALA A 7 -3.87 5.27 5.47
CA ALA A 7 -5.15 4.72 5.06
C ALA A 7 -5.96 4.24 6.27
N ALA A 8 -5.31 3.53 7.20
CA ALA A 8 -5.91 3.08 8.45
C ALA A 8 -6.38 4.26 9.31
N ALA A 9 -5.54 5.29 9.51
CA ALA A 9 -5.89 6.49 10.26
C ALA A 9 -7.06 7.25 9.63
N LEU A 10 -7.03 7.47 8.32
CA LEU A 10 -8.11 8.14 7.59
C LEU A 10 -9.42 7.33 7.60
N LYS A 11 -9.32 5.99 7.55
CA LYS A 11 -10.48 5.08 7.66
C LYS A 11 -11.09 5.17 9.05
N HIS A 12 -10.27 5.16 10.11
CA HIS A 12 -10.70 5.32 11.49
C HIS A 12 -11.46 6.65 11.70
N SER A 13 -10.94 7.76 11.18
CA SER A 13 -11.61 9.07 11.28
C SER A 13 -12.79 9.26 10.32
N ASN A 14 -13.17 8.26 9.51
CA ASN A 14 -14.16 8.37 8.43
C ASN A 14 -13.86 9.48 7.39
N LYS A 15 -12.58 9.75 7.13
CA LYS A 15 -12.11 10.77 6.18
C LYS A 15 -11.41 10.21 4.95
N LEU A 16 -11.26 8.89 4.83
CA LEU A 16 -10.61 8.26 3.67
C LEU A 16 -11.21 8.69 2.32
N LYS A 17 -12.55 8.82 2.24
CA LYS A 17 -13.26 9.24 1.02
C LYS A 17 -13.43 10.77 0.88
N SER A 18 -12.90 11.56 1.82
CA SER A 18 -12.94 13.02 1.74
C SER A 18 -11.97 13.55 0.68
N ASP A 19 -12.16 14.78 0.22
CA ASP A 19 -11.29 15.37 -0.81
C ASP A 19 -9.84 15.47 -0.33
N ILE A 20 -9.63 15.80 0.95
CA ILE A 20 -8.31 15.79 1.56
C ILE A 20 -7.74 14.37 1.71
N GLY A 21 -8.59 13.39 2.08
CA GLY A 21 -8.17 11.98 2.16
C GLY A 21 -7.69 11.45 0.81
N LYS A 22 -8.42 11.74 -0.28
CA LYS A 22 -8.00 11.38 -1.65
C LYS A 22 -6.68 12.03 -2.05
N LYS A 23 -6.47 13.31 -1.73
CA LYS A 23 -5.20 14.02 -2.00
C LYS A 23 -4.03 13.37 -1.26
N ILE A 24 -4.20 13.07 0.03
CA ILE A 24 -3.17 12.41 0.85
C ILE A 24 -2.86 11.01 0.32
N MET A 25 -3.89 10.21 0.02
CA MET A 25 -3.71 8.85 -0.51
C MET A 25 -3.02 8.87 -1.88
N GLY A 26 -3.42 9.78 -2.77
CA GLY A 26 -2.80 9.93 -4.08
C GLY A 26 -1.33 10.36 -3.98
N ALA A 27 -1.02 11.36 -3.16
CA ALA A 27 0.36 11.80 -2.94
C ALA A 27 1.22 10.68 -2.33
N SER A 28 0.67 9.92 -1.39
CA SER A 28 1.38 8.80 -0.75
C SER A 28 1.66 7.68 -1.74
N ALA A 29 0.69 7.33 -2.60
CA ALA A 29 0.87 6.31 -3.63
C ALA A 29 1.97 6.69 -4.63
N VAL A 30 1.98 7.94 -5.11
CA VAL A 30 3.04 8.45 -6.00
C VAL A 30 4.40 8.43 -5.29
N ASN A 31 4.45 8.83 -4.01
CA ASN A 31 5.67 8.75 -3.22
C ASN A 31 6.23 7.33 -3.14
N ASP A 32 5.37 6.32 -3.03
CA ASP A 32 5.83 4.93 -2.93
C ASP A 32 6.42 4.43 -4.25
N VAL A 33 5.84 4.81 -5.39
CA VAL A 33 6.45 4.56 -6.73
C VAL A 33 7.83 5.22 -6.81
N LEU A 34 7.94 6.49 -6.43
CA LEU A 34 9.21 7.22 -6.45
C LEU A 34 10.22 6.59 -5.49
N GLY A 35 9.79 6.15 -4.30
CA GLY A 35 10.63 5.47 -3.33
C GLY A 35 11.21 4.16 -3.88
N LEU A 36 10.39 3.37 -4.57
CA LEU A 36 10.82 2.14 -5.24
C LEU A 36 11.79 2.42 -6.40
N LEU A 37 11.55 3.47 -7.19
CA LEU A 37 12.49 3.90 -8.24
C LEU A 37 13.85 4.31 -7.65
N MET A 38 13.84 5.14 -6.60
CA MET A 38 15.07 5.55 -5.92
C MET A 38 15.80 4.35 -5.31
N PHE A 39 15.08 3.43 -4.68
CA PHE A 39 15.66 2.19 -4.16
C PHE A 39 16.36 1.38 -5.25
N SER A 40 15.75 1.28 -6.44
CA SER A 40 16.33 0.61 -7.59
C SER A 40 17.65 1.23 -8.04
N VAL A 41 17.73 2.57 -8.04
CA VAL A 41 18.95 3.28 -8.41
C VAL A 41 20.05 3.04 -7.38
N VAL A 42 19.74 3.18 -6.09
CA VAL A 42 20.69 2.94 -4.99
C VAL A 42 21.25 1.52 -5.05
N MET A 43 20.39 0.53 -5.33
CA MET A 43 20.81 -0.86 -5.49
C MET A 43 21.88 -1.06 -6.56
N GLN A 44 21.79 -0.32 -7.66
CA GLN A 44 22.69 -0.45 -8.78
C GLN A 44 23.99 0.37 -8.62
N MET A 45 24.05 1.26 -7.63
CA MET A 45 25.25 2.09 -7.34
C MET A 45 26.38 1.29 -6.68
N ASN A 46 26.11 0.11 -6.10
CA ASN A 46 27.14 -0.77 -5.55
C ASN A 46 28.00 -1.47 -6.63
N SER A 47 27.68 -1.31 -7.91
CA SER A 47 28.48 -1.85 -9.03
C SER A 47 29.48 -0.81 -9.55
N SER A 48 30.69 -0.83 -8.98
CA SER A 48 32.04 -0.36 -9.43
C SER A 48 32.26 0.78 -10.46
N SER A 49 31.27 1.42 -11.07
CA SER A 49 31.44 2.64 -11.88
C SER A 49 30.28 3.64 -11.66
N LEU A 50 30.53 4.61 -10.78
CA LEU A 50 29.64 5.74 -10.51
C LEU A 50 29.91 6.88 -11.50
N SER A 51 29.53 6.68 -12.76
CA SER A 51 29.41 7.78 -13.72
C SER A 51 27.99 8.34 -13.64
N VAL A 52 27.84 9.67 -13.68
CA VAL A 52 26.51 10.31 -13.78
C VAL A 52 25.71 9.76 -14.97
N VAL A 53 26.42 9.39 -16.05
CA VAL A 53 25.84 8.77 -17.24
C VAL A 53 25.33 7.36 -16.93
N SER A 54 26.09 6.52 -16.20
CA SER A 54 25.67 5.15 -15.89
C SER A 54 24.44 5.13 -14.97
N ILE A 55 24.38 6.03 -13.99
CA ILE A 55 23.22 6.18 -13.10
C ILE A 55 21.98 6.61 -13.89
N SER A 56 22.12 7.60 -14.77
CA SER A 56 21.00 8.12 -15.58
C SER A 56 20.45 7.06 -16.53
N VAL A 57 21.34 6.31 -17.21
CA VAL A 57 20.94 5.22 -18.11
C VAL A 57 20.20 4.12 -17.33
N LYS A 58 20.70 3.74 -16.15
CA LYS A 58 20.06 2.74 -15.27
C LYS A 58 18.70 3.19 -14.76
N ALA A 59 18.55 4.45 -14.38
CA ALA A 59 17.26 5.01 -13.95
C ALA A 59 16.23 5.02 -15.09
N ILE A 60 16.64 5.44 -16.29
CA ILE A 60 15.77 5.42 -17.48
C ILE A 60 15.37 3.99 -17.84
N ALA A 61 16.32 3.04 -17.82
CA ALA A 61 16.03 1.63 -18.06
C ALA A 61 15.02 1.08 -17.05
N ALA A 62 15.16 1.40 -15.76
CA ALA A 62 14.22 0.99 -14.72
C ALA A 62 12.79 1.50 -14.99
N VAL A 63 12.65 2.77 -15.38
CA VAL A 63 11.34 3.37 -15.70
C VAL A 63 10.74 2.74 -16.96
N LEU A 64 11.54 2.57 -18.02
CA LEU A 64 11.08 1.93 -19.26
C LEU A 64 10.64 0.49 -19.02
N MET A 65 11.39 -0.26 -18.21
CA MET A 65 11.02 -1.61 -17.83
C MET A 65 9.76 -1.67 -16.98
N MET A 66 9.61 -0.82 -15.96
CA MET A 66 8.34 -0.72 -15.23
C MET A 66 7.17 -0.46 -16.17
N GLY A 67 7.32 0.47 -17.12
CA GLY A 67 6.29 0.76 -18.13
C GLY A 67 5.98 -0.42 -19.05
N PHE A 68 7.02 -1.13 -19.50
CA PHE A 68 6.89 -2.33 -20.33
C PHE A 68 6.15 -3.46 -19.62
N PHE A 69 6.57 -3.80 -18.40
CA PHE A 69 5.91 -4.83 -17.59
C PHE A 69 4.50 -4.42 -17.18
N PHE A 70 4.25 -3.14 -16.90
CA PHE A 70 2.91 -2.63 -16.67
C PHE A 70 2.01 -2.83 -17.89
N MET A 71 2.51 -2.53 -19.09
CA MET A 71 1.77 -2.73 -20.34
C MET A 71 1.48 -4.21 -20.60
N ILE A 72 2.46 -5.09 -20.40
CA ILE A 72 2.26 -6.55 -20.46
C ILE A 72 1.21 -6.99 -19.45
N GLY A 73 1.32 -6.57 -18.20
CA GLY A 73 0.38 -6.94 -17.15
C GLY A 73 -1.05 -6.49 -17.49
N LYS A 74 -1.22 -5.31 -18.11
CA LYS A 74 -2.52 -4.82 -18.56
C LYS A 74 -3.09 -5.60 -19.74
N LEU A 75 -2.24 -6.09 -20.65
CA LEU A 75 -2.68 -7.01 -21.71
C LEU A 75 -3.13 -8.36 -21.13
N LEU A 76 -2.40 -8.85 -20.13
CA LEU A 76 -2.70 -10.10 -19.43
C LEU A 76 -3.92 -9.99 -18.50
N SER A 77 -4.22 -8.81 -17.96
CA SER A 77 -5.38 -8.60 -17.09
C SER A 77 -6.72 -8.89 -17.79
N ASN A 78 -6.82 -8.52 -19.07
CA ASN A 78 -7.97 -8.86 -19.92
C ASN A 78 -8.13 -10.37 -20.12
N GLN A 79 -7.04 -11.14 -20.07
CA GLN A 79 -7.06 -12.60 -20.19
C GLN A 79 -7.39 -13.25 -18.85
N LEU A 80 -6.92 -12.68 -17.73
CA LEU A 80 -7.25 -13.10 -16.37
C LEU A 80 -8.76 -13.04 -16.08
N HIS A 81 -9.45 -11.99 -16.54
CA HIS A 81 -10.91 -11.91 -16.47
C HIS A 81 -11.62 -13.06 -17.21
N ARG A 82 -11.09 -13.47 -18.37
CA ARG A 82 -11.64 -14.59 -19.15
C ARG A 82 -11.39 -15.94 -18.47
N LEU A 83 -10.20 -16.13 -17.91
CA LEU A 83 -9.85 -17.32 -17.14
C LEU A 83 -10.72 -17.47 -15.90
N GLU A 84 -11.05 -16.36 -15.22
CA GLU A 84 -11.92 -16.39 -14.06
C GLU A 84 -13.37 -16.75 -14.41
N PHE A 85 -13.91 -16.19 -15.50
CA PHE A 85 -15.24 -16.58 -15.99
C PHE A 85 -15.32 -18.07 -16.33
N TRP A 86 -14.22 -18.63 -16.87
CA TRP A 86 -14.12 -20.06 -17.17
C TRP A 86 -13.98 -20.91 -15.90
N GLY A 87 -13.14 -20.49 -14.95
CA GLY A 87 -12.95 -21.16 -13.66
C GLY A 87 -14.22 -21.19 -12.80
N PHE A 88 -15.01 -20.10 -12.79
CA PHE A 88 -16.29 -20.04 -12.09
C PHE A 88 -17.32 -21.01 -12.68
N ARG A 89 -17.38 -21.16 -14.01
CA ARG A 89 -18.23 -22.17 -14.68
C ARG A 89 -17.84 -23.60 -14.32
N ASN A 90 -16.58 -23.83 -13.96
CA ASN A 90 -16.03 -25.15 -13.61
C ASN A 90 -15.87 -25.36 -12.10
N GLY A 91 -16.48 -24.52 -11.25
CA GLY A 91 -16.47 -24.70 -9.79
C GLY A 91 -15.18 -24.35 -9.05
N HIS A 92 -14.20 -23.71 -9.71
CA HIS A 92 -12.91 -23.36 -9.10
C HIS A 92 -12.91 -21.90 -8.58
N SER A 93 -13.10 -21.72 -7.27
CA SER A 93 -13.35 -20.41 -6.66
C SER A 93 -12.15 -19.43 -6.58
N ASN A 94 -10.92 -19.82 -6.92
CA ASN A 94 -9.71 -19.01 -6.62
C ASN A 94 -8.68 -18.91 -7.77
N MET A 95 -9.05 -19.24 -9.02
CA MET A 95 -8.10 -19.22 -10.14
C MET A 95 -7.50 -17.84 -10.42
N SER A 96 -8.26 -16.76 -10.23
CA SER A 96 -7.77 -15.38 -10.42
C SER A 96 -6.69 -15.00 -9.41
N LEU A 97 -6.83 -15.42 -8.15
CA LEU A 97 -5.81 -15.22 -7.11
C LEU A 97 -4.51 -15.94 -7.47
N LEU A 98 -4.61 -17.22 -7.84
CA LEU A 98 -3.43 -18.01 -8.23
C LEU A 98 -2.73 -17.43 -9.45
N ALA A 99 -3.48 -17.06 -10.48
CA ALA A 99 -2.92 -16.50 -11.71
C ALA A 99 -2.30 -15.11 -11.49
N THR A 100 -2.87 -14.32 -10.58
CA THR A 100 -2.29 -13.03 -10.15
C THR A 100 -1.00 -13.22 -9.38
N LEU A 101 -0.97 -14.16 -8.43
CA LEU A 101 0.25 -14.48 -7.69
C LEU A 101 1.35 -14.97 -8.63
N LEU A 102 1.01 -15.86 -9.57
CA LEU A 102 1.94 -16.30 -10.61
C LEU A 102 2.48 -15.13 -11.41
N LEU A 103 1.63 -14.20 -11.86
CA LEU A 103 2.08 -13.02 -12.58
C LEU A 103 3.02 -12.16 -11.73
N ALA A 104 2.69 -11.94 -10.46
CA ALA A 104 3.52 -11.18 -9.53
C ALA A 104 4.90 -11.84 -9.33
N PHE A 105 4.95 -13.16 -9.15
CA PHE A 105 6.22 -13.90 -9.04
C PHE A 105 7.02 -13.86 -10.34
N VAL A 106 6.38 -14.03 -11.50
CA VAL A 106 7.05 -13.92 -12.80
C VAL A 106 7.66 -12.54 -12.96
N PHE A 107 6.91 -11.47 -12.72
CA PHE A 107 7.42 -10.10 -12.84
C PHE A 107 8.53 -9.82 -11.82
N ALA A 108 8.37 -10.26 -10.57
CA ALA A 108 9.40 -10.15 -9.55
C ALA A 108 10.72 -10.81 -9.98
N SER A 109 10.66 -12.08 -10.42
CA SER A 109 11.83 -12.83 -10.89
C SER A 109 12.48 -12.18 -12.11
N PHE A 110 11.71 -11.75 -13.11
CA PHE A 110 12.27 -11.11 -14.30
C PHE A 110 12.96 -9.78 -13.98
N LEU A 111 12.38 -8.95 -13.12
CA LEU A 111 13.02 -7.69 -12.74
C LEU A 111 14.28 -7.92 -11.90
N GLU A 112 14.28 -8.93 -11.03
CA GLU A 112 15.46 -9.31 -10.26
C GLU A 112 16.62 -9.79 -11.16
N LEU A 113 16.32 -10.59 -12.18
CA LEU A 113 17.31 -11.04 -13.17
C LEU A 113 17.97 -9.89 -13.93
N ILE A 114 17.26 -8.77 -14.10
CA ILE A 114 17.74 -7.61 -14.85
C ILE A 114 18.37 -6.57 -13.89
N GLY A 115 18.52 -6.91 -12.60
CA GLY A 115 19.20 -6.10 -11.60
C GLY A 115 18.33 -5.03 -10.94
N LEU A 116 17.01 -5.10 -11.13
CA LEU A 116 16.03 -4.28 -10.41
C LEU A 116 15.54 -5.04 -9.16
N SER A 117 14.92 -4.34 -8.21
CA SER A 117 14.36 -5.01 -7.04
C SER A 117 13.14 -5.87 -7.40
N ALA A 118 13.09 -7.11 -6.92
CA ALA A 118 11.92 -7.99 -7.03
C ALA A 118 10.61 -7.34 -6.55
N ILE A 119 10.70 -6.47 -5.53
CA ILE A 119 9.55 -5.72 -4.98
C ILE A 119 8.92 -4.81 -6.04
N ILE A 120 9.73 -4.23 -6.93
CA ILE A 120 9.24 -3.43 -8.04
C ILE A 120 8.40 -4.28 -8.99
N GLY A 121 8.81 -5.53 -9.23
CA GLY A 121 8.11 -6.44 -10.14
C GLY A 121 6.75 -6.83 -9.59
N ALA A 122 6.69 -7.20 -8.31
CA ALA A 122 5.44 -7.47 -7.61
C ALA A 122 4.51 -6.23 -7.58
N PHE A 123 5.06 -5.04 -7.36
CA PHE A 123 4.31 -3.80 -7.37
C PHE A 123 3.73 -3.46 -8.75
N VAL A 124 4.52 -3.58 -9.82
CA VAL A 124 4.06 -3.38 -11.21
C VAL A 124 2.98 -4.38 -11.59
N ALA A 125 3.11 -5.65 -11.18
CA ALA A 125 2.07 -6.65 -11.38
C ALA A 125 0.75 -6.26 -10.69
N GLY A 126 0.82 -5.80 -9.43
CA GLY A 126 -0.35 -5.31 -8.69
C GLY A 126 -1.02 -4.12 -9.37
N LEU A 127 -0.24 -3.11 -9.80
CA LEU A 127 -0.76 -1.95 -10.52
C LEU A 127 -1.44 -2.33 -11.84
N ALA A 128 -0.86 -3.28 -12.59
CA ALA A 128 -1.42 -3.73 -13.85
C ALA A 128 -2.78 -4.45 -13.69
N LEU A 129 -3.07 -4.96 -12.49
CA LEU A 129 -4.27 -5.71 -12.14
C LEU A 129 -5.30 -4.90 -11.35
N GLU A 130 -5.13 -3.57 -11.22
CA GLU A 130 -6.05 -2.70 -10.48
C GLU A 130 -7.52 -2.83 -10.92
N GLN A 131 -7.75 -3.07 -12.22
CA GLN A 131 -9.09 -3.15 -12.81
C GLN A 131 -9.81 -4.48 -12.56
N VAL A 132 -9.13 -5.47 -11.95
CA VAL A 132 -9.73 -6.78 -11.65
C VAL A 132 -10.67 -6.66 -10.44
N GLU A 133 -11.92 -6.30 -10.70
CA GLU A 133 -12.97 -6.16 -9.67
C GLU A 133 -13.60 -7.50 -9.29
N ASN A 134 -12.82 -8.40 -8.67
CA ASN A 134 -13.36 -9.63 -8.09
C ASN A 134 -13.28 -9.62 -6.56
N LYS A 135 -14.40 -9.96 -5.89
CA LYS A 135 -14.47 -10.02 -4.42
C LYS A 135 -13.64 -11.14 -3.82
N SER A 136 -13.66 -12.34 -4.41
CA SER A 136 -12.88 -13.49 -3.94
C SER A 136 -11.38 -13.24 -4.08
N PHE A 137 -10.99 -12.63 -5.21
CA PHE A 137 -9.63 -12.15 -5.42
C PHE A 137 -9.19 -11.16 -4.33
N ARG A 138 -9.98 -10.11 -4.10
CA ARG A 138 -9.70 -9.09 -3.07
C ARG A 138 -9.56 -9.69 -1.67
N GLN A 139 -10.47 -10.59 -1.28
CA GLN A 139 -10.40 -11.27 0.02
C GLN A 139 -9.16 -12.15 0.15
N GLY A 140 -8.78 -12.83 -0.93
CA GLY A 140 -7.54 -13.61 -0.98
C GLY A 140 -6.31 -12.74 -0.78
N VAL A 141 -6.21 -11.62 -1.51
CA VAL A 141 -5.10 -10.67 -1.37
C VAL A 141 -5.06 -10.05 0.03
N GLU A 142 -6.20 -9.61 0.58
CA GLU A 142 -6.28 -9.07 1.94
C GLU A 142 -5.80 -10.10 2.99
N SER A 143 -6.14 -11.38 2.82
CA SER A 143 -5.68 -12.45 3.72
C SER A 143 -4.16 -12.65 3.65
N LEU A 144 -3.60 -12.62 2.43
CA LEU A 144 -2.15 -12.75 2.23
C LEU A 144 -1.39 -11.52 2.74
N GLU A 145 -1.94 -10.32 2.56
CA GLU A 145 -1.38 -9.07 3.08
C GLU A 145 -1.24 -9.12 4.61
N VAL A 146 -2.27 -9.60 5.31
CA VAL A 146 -2.22 -9.74 6.78
C VAL A 146 -1.13 -10.72 7.21
N ILE A 147 -1.03 -11.88 6.57
CA ILE A 147 -0.06 -12.93 6.94
C ILE A 147 1.37 -12.48 6.59
N PHE A 148 1.63 -12.14 5.32
CA PHE A 148 2.97 -11.77 4.87
C PHE A 148 3.42 -10.42 5.41
N GLY A 149 2.50 -9.46 5.56
CA GLY A 149 2.79 -8.18 6.21
C GLY A 149 3.23 -8.38 7.66
N SER A 150 2.53 -9.24 8.42
CA SER A 150 2.92 -9.57 9.79
C SER A 150 4.29 -10.23 9.85
N ILE A 151 4.55 -11.23 9.01
CA ILE A 151 5.86 -11.91 8.93
C ILE A 151 6.96 -10.92 8.57
N PHE A 152 6.72 -10.04 7.60
CA PHE A 152 7.66 -9.01 7.15
C PHE A 152 8.07 -8.09 8.30
N PHE A 153 7.12 -7.50 9.02
CA PHE A 153 7.41 -6.58 10.12
C PHE A 153 8.05 -7.29 11.32
N VAL A 154 7.62 -8.51 11.65
CA VAL A 154 8.25 -9.30 12.71
C VAL A 154 9.71 -9.61 12.35
N THR A 155 9.97 -10.02 11.12
CA THR A 155 11.34 -10.33 10.65
C THR A 155 12.25 -9.10 10.74
N LEU A 156 11.77 -7.94 10.28
CA LEU A 156 12.53 -6.69 10.41
C LEU A 156 12.80 -6.32 11.88
N GLY A 157 11.82 -6.52 12.76
CA GLY A 157 12.00 -6.30 14.20
C GLY A 157 13.03 -7.24 14.82
N LEU A 158 13.04 -8.52 14.44
CA LEU A 158 13.99 -9.51 14.95
C LEU A 158 15.44 -9.25 14.55
N LEU A 159 15.67 -8.58 13.42
CA LEU A 159 17.00 -8.18 12.97
C LEU A 159 17.58 -7.01 13.78
N VAL A 160 16.78 -6.37 14.64
CA VAL A 160 17.26 -5.37 15.60
C VAL A 160 17.97 -6.09 16.75
N THR A 161 19.27 -6.31 16.60
CA THR A 161 20.09 -7.10 17.53
C THR A 161 20.58 -6.29 18.74
N ASN A 162 20.84 -4.98 18.58
CA ASN A 162 21.47 -4.15 19.61
C ASN A 162 20.52 -3.07 20.17
N LEU A 163 19.47 -3.50 20.87
CA LEU A 163 18.58 -2.59 21.60
C LEU A 163 19.33 -1.72 22.62
N LYS A 164 20.40 -2.25 23.21
CA LYS A 164 21.24 -1.52 24.17
C LYS A 164 21.93 -0.32 23.52
N ASP A 165 22.40 -0.44 22.28
CA ASP A 165 23.05 0.66 21.56
C ASP A 165 22.06 1.75 21.21
N VAL A 166 20.81 1.39 20.89
CA VAL A 166 19.72 2.34 20.68
C VAL A 166 19.41 3.11 21.97
N ILE A 167 19.37 2.42 23.11
CA ILE A 167 19.10 3.05 24.41
C ILE A 167 20.25 3.98 24.83
N MET A 168 21.50 3.54 24.63
CA MET A 168 22.67 4.38 24.93
C MET A 168 22.75 5.60 24.01
N ASN A 169 22.31 5.47 22.76
CA ASN A 169 22.27 6.54 21.77
C ASN A 169 20.88 7.14 21.58
N LEU A 170 20.03 7.12 22.61
CA LEU A 170 18.64 7.57 22.52
C LEU A 170 18.53 9.01 22.00
N HIS A 171 19.52 9.86 22.33
CA HIS A 171 19.61 11.23 21.83
C HIS A 171 19.67 11.29 20.30
N VAL A 172 20.44 10.41 19.65
CA VAL A 172 20.53 10.33 18.18
C VAL A 172 19.17 9.95 17.59
N VAL A 173 18.50 8.95 18.17
CA VAL A 173 17.19 8.48 17.70
C VAL A 173 16.14 9.57 17.84
N VAL A 174 16.11 10.27 18.98
CA VAL A 174 15.17 11.38 19.20
C VAL A 174 15.39 12.48 18.18
N VAL A 175 16.64 12.87 17.93
CA VAL A 175 16.98 13.86 16.90
C VAL A 175 16.53 13.39 15.52
N LEU A 176 16.78 12.13 15.15
CA LEU A 176 16.37 11.55 13.87
C LEU A 176 14.84 11.51 13.72
N VAL A 177 14.10 11.15 14.77
CA VAL A 177 12.63 11.16 14.78
C VAL A 177 12.12 12.58 14.55
N ILE A 178 12.62 13.55 15.31
CA ILE A 178 12.21 14.96 15.20
C ILE A 178 12.53 15.49 13.80
N ALA A 179 13.76 15.26 13.31
CA ALA A 179 14.19 15.67 11.97
C ALA A 179 13.32 15.04 10.88
N THR A 180 12.98 13.76 11.01
CA THR A 180 12.10 13.03 10.07
C THR A 180 10.69 13.59 10.05
N ILE A 181 10.12 13.87 11.23
CA ILE A 181 8.79 14.44 11.37
C ILE A 181 8.75 15.86 10.77
N ILE A 182 9.71 16.71 11.13
CA ILE A 182 9.77 18.11 10.67
C ILE A 182 9.97 18.16 9.15
N SER A 183 10.97 17.45 8.63
CA SER A 183 11.30 17.47 7.19
C SER A 183 10.11 17.05 6.34
N LYS A 184 9.46 15.93 6.68
CA LYS A 184 8.30 15.43 5.93
C LYS A 184 7.07 16.29 6.07
N TYR A 185 6.83 16.83 7.26
CA TYR A 185 5.74 17.77 7.48
C TYR A 185 5.89 19.03 6.66
N LEU A 186 7.07 19.65 6.71
CA LEU A 186 7.37 20.86 5.96
C LEU A 186 7.28 20.59 4.46
N ALA A 187 7.82 19.46 3.97
CA ALA A 187 7.69 19.08 2.57
C ALA A 187 6.23 19.01 2.13
N GLY A 188 5.37 18.33 2.88
CA GLY A 188 3.94 18.23 2.55
C GLY A 188 3.19 19.56 2.71
N PHE A 189 3.54 20.38 3.71
CA PHE A 189 2.93 21.69 3.94
C PHE A 189 3.29 22.69 2.83
N ILE A 190 4.57 22.76 2.46
CA ILE A 190 5.07 23.62 1.38
C ILE A 190 4.48 23.20 0.04
N ALA A 191 4.47 21.88 -0.25
CA ALA A 191 3.84 21.36 -1.45
C ALA A 191 2.36 21.76 -1.53
N GLY A 192 1.61 21.66 -0.43
CA GLY A 192 0.23 22.13 -0.39
C GLY A 192 0.09 23.62 -0.70
N GLY A 193 1.03 24.45 -0.24
CA GLY A 193 1.11 25.86 -0.59
C GLY A 193 1.36 26.11 -2.08
N TRP A 194 2.28 25.37 -2.71
CA TRP A 194 2.55 25.46 -4.15
C TRP A 194 1.32 25.11 -5.01
N PHE A 195 0.44 24.23 -4.52
CA PHE A 195 -0.82 23.90 -5.17
C PHE A 195 -2.01 24.78 -4.73
N ASN A 196 -1.74 25.95 -4.13
CA ASN A 196 -2.74 26.91 -3.65
C ASN A 196 -3.82 26.29 -2.74
N LEU A 197 -3.44 25.29 -1.94
CA LEU A 197 -4.35 24.69 -0.96
C LEU A 197 -4.51 25.62 0.24
N LYS A 198 -5.69 25.53 0.88
CA LYS A 198 -5.93 26.24 2.14
C LYS A 198 -4.87 25.80 3.16
N PRO A 199 -4.35 26.69 4.03
CA PRO A 199 -3.34 26.33 5.03
C PRO A 199 -3.74 25.14 5.90
N ARG A 200 -5.04 24.98 6.17
CA ARG A 200 -5.60 23.81 6.85
C ARG A 200 -5.35 22.51 6.09
N ASP A 201 -5.59 22.49 4.79
CA ASP A 201 -5.41 21.31 3.94
C ASP A 201 -3.91 20.99 3.77
N SER A 202 -3.07 22.02 3.62
CA SER A 202 -1.61 21.85 3.58
C SER A 202 -1.07 21.23 4.88
N LYS A 203 -1.59 21.64 6.05
CA LYS A 203 -1.23 21.02 7.35
C LYS A 203 -1.60 19.53 7.37
N LEU A 204 -2.78 19.19 6.87
CA LEU A 204 -3.26 17.80 6.83
C LEU A 204 -2.43 16.94 5.88
N ILE A 205 -1.99 17.50 4.74
CA ILE A 205 -1.06 16.82 3.83
C ILE A 205 0.29 16.61 4.50
N GLY A 206 0.86 17.65 5.11
CA GLY A 206 2.11 17.53 5.87
C GLY A 206 2.05 16.44 6.94
N LEU A 207 1.00 16.43 7.77
CA LEU A 207 0.77 15.39 8.78
C LEU A 207 0.60 14.02 8.14
N GLY A 208 -0.12 13.94 7.03
CA GLY A 208 -0.30 12.72 6.26
C GLY A 208 1.01 12.16 5.74
N MET A 209 2.00 12.98 5.37
CA MET A 209 3.26 12.48 4.79
C MET A 209 4.31 12.04 5.81
N MET A 210 4.12 12.35 7.10
CA MET A 210 5.09 12.04 8.16
C MET A 210 5.40 10.54 8.35
N PRO A 211 4.42 9.59 8.33
CA PRO A 211 4.70 8.21 8.69
C PRO A 211 5.79 7.62 7.82
N VAL A 212 6.80 7.03 8.44
CA VAL A 212 7.85 6.31 7.70
C VAL A 212 7.26 4.99 7.20
N GLY A 213 7.56 4.69 5.94
CA GLY A 213 6.98 3.56 5.21
C GLY A 213 7.84 2.32 5.21
N GLU A 214 7.25 1.24 4.74
CA GLU A 214 7.80 -0.10 4.57
C GLU A 214 9.06 -0.06 3.71
N ILE A 215 9.06 0.78 2.67
CA ILE A 215 10.19 1.00 1.77
C ILE A 215 11.43 1.48 2.53
N ALA A 216 11.28 2.29 3.59
CA ALA A 216 12.44 2.76 4.36
C ALA A 216 13.12 1.61 5.13
N ALA A 217 12.32 0.71 5.70
CA ALA A 217 12.85 -0.48 6.38
C ALA A 217 13.52 -1.45 5.40
N LEU A 218 12.97 -1.57 4.17
CA LEU A 218 13.58 -2.34 3.08
C LEU A 218 14.93 -1.78 2.66
N VAL A 219 15.02 -0.46 2.46
CA VAL A 219 16.28 0.23 2.14
C VAL A 219 17.29 0.01 3.26
N ALA A 220 16.86 0.12 4.52
CA ALA A 220 17.72 -0.11 5.68
C ALA A 220 18.25 -1.55 5.72
N LEU A 221 17.38 -2.55 5.53
CA LEU A 221 17.77 -3.96 5.49
C LEU A 221 18.80 -4.21 4.38
N LYS A 222 18.54 -3.66 3.20
CA LYS A 222 19.43 -3.84 2.07
C LYS A 222 20.78 -3.15 2.28
N GLY A 223 20.78 -1.96 2.86
CA GLY A 223 22.00 -1.24 3.26
C GLY A 223 22.82 -2.02 4.29
N LEU A 224 22.16 -2.68 5.24
CA LEU A 224 22.80 -3.59 6.19
C LEU A 224 23.42 -4.80 5.48
N GLN A 225 22.69 -5.45 4.57
CA GLN A 225 23.17 -6.60 3.79
C GLN A 225 24.35 -6.25 2.87
N SER A 226 24.38 -5.04 2.32
CA SER A 226 25.49 -4.57 1.49
C SER A 226 26.66 -4.02 2.29
N GLY A 227 26.60 -4.02 3.62
CA GLY A 227 27.62 -3.47 4.50
C GLY A 227 27.73 -1.93 4.49
N VAL A 228 26.75 -1.24 3.91
CA VAL A 228 26.68 0.23 3.88
C VAL A 228 26.19 0.78 5.22
N PHE A 229 25.28 0.04 5.87
CA PHE A 229 24.81 0.34 7.22
C PHE A 229 25.35 -0.70 8.20
N ASP A 230 25.70 -0.25 9.40
CA ASP A 230 25.91 -1.13 10.54
C ASP A 230 24.56 -1.45 11.23
N ASN A 231 24.61 -2.34 12.21
CA ASN A 231 23.42 -2.71 12.99
C ASN A 231 22.83 -1.51 13.74
N ALA A 232 23.64 -0.51 14.12
CA ALA A 232 23.18 0.67 14.85
C ALA A 232 22.30 1.57 13.97
N VAL A 233 22.76 1.88 12.75
CA VAL A 233 22.01 2.66 11.76
C VAL A 233 20.72 1.92 11.37
N TYR A 234 20.81 0.61 11.11
CA TYR A 234 19.63 -0.21 10.83
C TYR A 234 18.58 -0.10 11.94
N SER A 235 19.01 -0.33 13.19
CA SER A 235 18.15 -0.26 14.37
C SER A 235 17.51 1.12 14.51
N ASN A 236 18.29 2.19 14.37
CA ASN A 236 17.78 3.57 14.45
C ASN A 236 16.69 3.84 13.41
N VAL A 237 16.85 3.40 12.17
CA VAL A 237 15.84 3.57 11.11
C VAL A 237 14.54 2.83 11.45
N ILE A 238 14.64 1.59 11.94
CA ILE A 238 13.46 0.83 12.38
C ILE A 238 12.75 1.53 13.55
N PHE A 239 13.51 2.03 14.54
CA PHE A 239 12.93 2.78 15.66
C PHE A 239 12.22 4.07 15.23
N VAL A 240 12.81 4.82 14.29
CA VAL A 240 12.13 5.99 13.69
C VAL A 240 10.83 5.57 13.00
N GLY A 241 10.84 4.44 12.30
CA GLY A 241 9.66 3.79 11.72
C GLY A 241 8.56 3.55 12.74
N VAL A 242 8.87 2.83 13.81
CA VAL A 242 7.93 2.49 14.89
C VAL A 242 7.41 3.75 15.59
N ALA A 243 8.31 4.68 15.96
CA ALA A 243 7.92 5.91 16.65
C ALA A 243 6.94 6.74 15.82
N THR A 244 7.26 6.99 14.54
CA THR A 244 6.36 7.77 13.67
C THR A 244 5.04 7.06 13.41
N SER A 245 5.04 5.73 13.34
CA SER A 245 3.82 4.91 13.18
C SER A 245 2.86 5.04 14.35
N ILE A 246 3.37 5.29 15.56
CA ILE A 246 2.56 5.49 16.77
C ILE A 246 2.09 6.95 16.88
N PHE A 247 3.01 7.91 16.76
CA PHE A 247 2.70 9.31 17.03
C PHE A 247 1.86 9.96 15.93
N VAL A 248 2.12 9.67 14.66
CA VAL A 248 1.49 10.40 13.55
C VAL A 248 -0.01 10.14 13.45
N PRO A 249 -0.54 8.89 13.53
CA PRO A 249 -1.98 8.67 13.52
C PRO A 249 -2.71 9.46 14.60
N MET A 250 -2.13 9.59 15.80
CA MET A 250 -2.71 10.38 16.89
C MET A 250 -2.75 11.88 16.56
N MET A 251 -1.67 12.42 15.96
CA MET A 251 -1.63 13.82 15.53
C MET A 251 -2.60 14.09 14.38
N LEU A 252 -2.66 13.19 13.40
CA LEU A 252 -3.52 13.29 12.25
C LEU A 252 -5.00 13.19 12.67
N ASP A 253 -5.36 12.23 13.51
CA ASP A 253 -6.75 12.07 14.00
C ASP A 253 -7.23 13.31 14.76
N LYS A 254 -6.39 13.88 15.64
CA LYS A 254 -6.71 15.16 16.32
C LYS A 254 -6.93 16.30 15.32
N ALA A 255 -6.08 16.43 14.29
CA ALA A 255 -6.23 17.46 13.26
C ALA A 255 -7.48 17.23 12.37
N LEU A 256 -7.82 15.98 12.10
CA LEU A 256 -9.01 15.57 11.34
C LEU A 256 -10.31 15.73 12.15
N GLY A 257 -10.26 15.56 13.47
CA GLY A 257 -11.40 15.68 14.39
C GLY A 257 -12.05 17.07 14.39
N ILE A 258 -11.29 18.09 14.01
CA ILE A 258 -11.76 19.48 13.84
C ILE A 258 -12.62 19.63 12.55
N MET A 259 -12.67 18.62 11.67
CA MET A 259 -13.49 18.67 10.45
C MET A 259 -14.87 18.02 10.65
N PRO A 260 -15.97 18.66 10.19
CA PRO A 260 -17.31 18.07 10.28
C PRO A 260 -17.34 16.70 9.61
N LYS A 261 -17.81 15.67 10.33
CA LYS A 261 -17.93 14.30 9.79
C LYS A 261 -18.84 14.36 8.56
N LYS A 262 -18.37 13.94 7.38
CA LYS A 262 -19.29 13.70 6.25
C LYS A 262 -20.15 12.52 6.70
N ARG A 263 -21.43 12.80 6.98
CA ARG A 263 -22.43 11.79 7.33
C ARG A 263 -22.38 10.76 6.21
N ALA A 264 -22.06 9.50 6.52
CA ALA A 264 -22.23 8.41 5.57
C ALA A 264 -23.67 8.55 5.04
N MET A 265 -23.83 8.70 3.72
CA MET A 265 -25.15 8.73 3.11
C MET A 265 -25.82 7.40 3.46
N ARG A 266 -26.66 7.40 4.50
CA ARG A 266 -27.68 6.38 4.68
C ARG A 266 -28.61 6.58 3.50
N ILE A 267 -28.46 5.75 2.48
CA ILE A 267 -29.47 5.63 1.43
C ILE A 267 -30.75 5.24 2.16
N LYS A 268 -31.63 6.21 2.41
CA LYS A 268 -33.02 5.92 2.76
C LYS A 268 -33.62 5.29 1.51
N VAL A 269 -33.65 3.96 1.47
CA VAL A 269 -34.50 3.24 0.53
C VAL A 269 -35.93 3.63 0.87
N LYS A 270 -36.47 4.59 0.11
CA LYS A 270 -37.86 4.99 0.17
C LYS A 270 -38.65 3.81 -0.39
N HIS A 271 -39.12 2.90 0.46
CA HIS A 271 -40.15 1.93 0.08
C HIS A 271 -41.45 2.73 -0.16
N ASN A 272 -41.66 3.17 -1.39
CA ASN A 272 -42.94 3.67 -1.86
C ASN A 272 -43.35 2.80 -3.04
N GLY A 273 -44.21 1.84 -2.77
CA GLY A 273 -44.78 0.91 -3.74
C GLY A 273 -45.67 -0.07 -3.02
N ALA A 274 -46.95 0.28 -2.93
CA ALA A 274 -47.99 -0.50 -2.27
C ALA A 274 -48.06 -1.93 -2.81
N TYR A 275 -47.83 -2.92 -1.93
CA TYR A 275 -48.31 -4.27 -2.15
C TYR A 275 -49.48 -4.52 -1.20
N ASN A 276 -50.67 -4.52 -1.78
CA ASN A 276 -51.95 -4.68 -1.10
C ASN A 276 -52.08 -6.14 -0.65
N VAL A 277 -51.80 -6.41 0.63
CA VAL A 277 -51.97 -7.72 1.28
C VAL A 277 -53.45 -7.93 1.58
N ASN A 278 -54.26 -8.17 0.54
CA ASN A 278 -55.61 -8.70 0.71
C ASN A 278 -56.15 -9.26 -0.62
N LYS A 279 -55.64 -10.44 -1.01
CA LYS A 279 -56.39 -11.42 -1.80
C LYS A 279 -55.65 -12.76 -1.83
N LYS A 280 -56.41 -13.83 -1.57
CA LYS A 280 -56.07 -15.26 -1.58
C LYS A 280 -55.48 -15.87 -0.30
N LYS A 281 -56.29 -15.86 0.77
CA LYS A 281 -56.59 -17.10 1.50
C LYS A 281 -57.56 -17.92 0.65
N SER A 282 -57.05 -18.84 -0.18
CA SER A 282 -57.79 -20.01 -0.72
C SER A 282 -56.91 -20.78 -1.71
N ALA A 283 -56.14 -21.72 -1.18
CA ALA A 283 -55.51 -22.90 -1.83
C ALA A 283 -54.44 -23.36 -0.81
N PHE A 284 -54.79 -24.10 0.25
CA PHE A 284 -54.96 -25.57 0.19
C PHE A 284 -53.85 -26.18 -0.69
N SER A 285 -52.76 -26.61 -0.05
CA SER A 285 -52.56 -27.99 0.42
C SER A 285 -51.84 -28.81 -0.64
N ALA A 286 -50.63 -29.25 -0.29
CA ALA A 286 -49.90 -30.43 -0.80
C ALA A 286 -48.45 -30.08 -1.14
N VAL A 287 -47.55 -30.26 -0.17
CA VAL A 287 -46.21 -30.77 -0.47
C VAL A 287 -45.89 -31.84 0.55
N PRO A 288 -46.08 -33.12 0.20
CA PRO A 288 -45.39 -34.20 0.86
C PRO A 288 -44.45 -34.92 -0.12
N LEU A 289 -43.25 -35.27 0.39
CA LEU A 289 -42.41 -36.41 -0.04
C LEU A 289 -41.76 -36.25 -1.43
N LEU A 290 -40.63 -36.84 -1.80
CA LEU A 290 -39.53 -37.61 -1.21
C LEU A 290 -38.54 -37.82 -2.37
N ASN A 291 -37.29 -38.12 -2.02
CA ASN A 291 -36.41 -39.05 -2.71
C ASN A 291 -36.95 -39.74 -3.98
N ARG A 292 -36.31 -39.46 -5.12
CA ARG A 292 -35.77 -40.42 -6.11
C ARG A 292 -35.57 -39.68 -7.43
N LEU A 293 -34.31 -39.43 -7.77
CA LEU A 293 -33.62 -39.70 -9.06
C LEU A 293 -32.27 -38.99 -9.03
#